data_AF-A0A0Q8EIN5-F1
#
_entry.id   AF-A0A0Q8EIN5-F1
#
_cell.length_a   1.000
_cell.length_b   1.000
_cell.length_c   1.000
_cell.angle_alpha   90.00
_cell.angle_beta   90.00
_cell.angle_gamma   90.00
#
_symmetry.space_group_name_H-M   'P 1'
#
loop_
_entity.id
_entity.type
_entity.pdbx_description
1 polymer ?
#
loop_
_entity_poly.entity_id
_entity_poly.type
_entity_poly.pdbx_seq_one_letter_code
_entity_poly.pdbx_strand_id
1 'polypeptide(L)'
;MPERRCAVTRVEDGTVRIAGPSVGPAFTRAVLEVAGAVLTWPVLGPAGLPAAEIHDVGQAQQWLWAVYGERAAAAVDAVASGTPTAELTLPERPTALAGSAARLALGHWTADWWPTSYLDGIPALEPDVLGLELAALTHECQQLLHESAELDGLELLEEHLAALDPLIRWRQSADPPRRLDRVLRLTDDAADNAGLDGEALRHLRSALDQDHRPTATPLDLAELFLRHKEFTLAAGALRTASGRVIARGSGTNDWCRYPPGFVDAAENAVSWTAYALGADRRIEVEVVAGIAAPVGGVHLAAEVHVDGSPPNRVPLARRDDVWTGRVDLDIPASTTPSMEVGILLPGFDPGPGADHRAAREAVRGLARHRLGVATAPHDSKAAHPEPFLAEIAAAAAAEEDF
;
A
#
# COMPACT_ATOMS: atom_id res chain seq x y z
N MET A 1 -10.41 -14.47 29.86
CA MET A 1 -9.98 -14.43 28.44
C MET A 1 -8.46 -14.43 28.45
N PRO A 2 -7.76 -15.20 27.60
CA PRO A 2 -6.35 -15.51 27.86
C PRO A 2 -5.44 -14.34 27.47
N GLU A 3 -4.65 -13.88 28.44
CA GLU A 3 -3.54 -12.95 28.29
C GLU A 3 -2.59 -13.36 27.15
N ARG A 4 -2.21 -12.41 26.29
CA ARG A 4 -1.26 -12.68 25.19
C ARG A 4 0.15 -12.69 25.76
N ARG A 5 0.68 -13.90 25.98
CA ARG A 5 2.08 -14.10 26.37
C ARG A 5 2.98 -13.87 25.17
N CYS A 6 3.91 -12.95 25.34
CA CYS A 6 4.96 -12.63 24.39
C CYS A 6 6.32 -12.87 25.05
N ALA A 7 7.34 -13.21 24.27
CA ALA A 7 8.71 -13.32 24.74
C ALA A 7 9.51 -12.10 24.27
N VAL A 8 10.25 -11.49 25.19
CA VAL A 8 11.31 -10.54 24.87
C VAL A 8 12.62 -11.30 24.85
N THR A 9 13.32 -11.27 23.72
CA THR A 9 14.54 -12.05 23.50
C THR A 9 15.66 -11.16 22.96
N ARG A 10 16.91 -11.55 23.21
CA ARG A 10 18.09 -10.93 22.61
C ARG A 10 18.66 -11.84 21.55
N VAL A 11 18.91 -11.29 20.36
CA VAL A 11 19.58 -11.99 19.25
C VAL A 11 21.10 -11.84 19.39
N GLU A 12 21.88 -12.72 18.76
CA GLU A 12 23.35 -12.73 18.81
C GLU A 12 23.97 -11.36 18.47
N ASP A 13 23.35 -10.62 17.55
CA ASP A 13 23.78 -9.32 17.05
C ASP A 13 23.53 -8.17 18.06
N GLY A 14 22.93 -8.47 19.21
CA GLY A 14 22.63 -7.51 20.27
C GLY A 14 21.23 -6.90 20.22
N THR A 15 20.51 -7.04 19.10
CA THR A 15 19.13 -6.58 18.90
C THR A 15 18.16 -7.25 19.88
N VAL A 16 17.29 -6.46 20.51
CA VAL A 16 16.20 -6.97 21.37
C VAL A 16 14.92 -7.09 20.55
N ARG A 17 14.24 -8.23 20.64
CA ARG A 17 12.99 -8.50 19.93
C ARG A 17 11.83 -8.67 20.89
N ILE A 18 10.73 -7.98 20.60
CA ILE A 18 9.40 -8.31 21.16
C ILE A 18 8.69 -9.15 20.11
N ALA A 19 8.45 -10.42 20.42
CA ALA A 19 7.87 -11.37 19.47
C ALA A 19 6.45 -10.96 19.03
N GLY A 20 6.23 -10.92 17.71
CA GLY A 20 4.91 -10.74 17.11
C GLY A 20 4.45 -11.97 16.32
N PRO A 21 3.26 -11.90 15.69
CA PRO A 21 2.77 -12.98 14.85
C PRO A 21 3.71 -13.27 13.69
N SER A 22 3.76 -14.52 13.21
CA SER A 22 4.58 -14.92 12.07
C SER A 22 4.21 -14.12 10.83
N VAL A 23 5.22 -13.65 10.10
CA VAL A 23 5.00 -12.63 9.07
C VAL A 23 5.18 -13.23 7.66
N GLY A 24 4.22 -12.98 6.76
CA GLY A 24 4.20 -13.47 5.37
C GLY A 24 5.16 -12.74 4.43
N PRO A 25 4.97 -12.73 3.10
CA PRO A 25 5.79 -11.94 2.17
C PRO A 25 5.71 -10.42 2.47
N ALA A 26 6.63 -9.62 1.93
CA ALA A 26 6.78 -8.19 2.24
C ALA A 26 5.47 -7.39 2.11
N PHE A 27 4.71 -7.61 1.03
CA PHE A 27 3.42 -6.96 0.78
C PHE A 27 2.29 -7.35 1.75
N THR A 28 2.54 -8.22 2.73
CA THR A 28 1.58 -8.56 3.82
C THR A 28 1.95 -7.91 5.16
N ARG A 29 2.93 -7.00 5.16
CA ARG A 29 3.52 -6.38 6.35
C ARG A 29 3.38 -4.86 6.26
N ALA A 30 2.87 -4.27 7.32
CA ALA A 30 2.97 -2.84 7.56
C ALA A 30 4.15 -2.60 8.49
N VAL A 31 5.04 -1.69 8.11
CA VAL A 31 6.29 -1.42 8.83
C VAL A 31 6.33 0.07 9.19
N LEU A 32 6.84 0.38 10.37
CA LEU A 32 7.12 1.75 10.80
C LEU A 32 8.49 1.79 11.46
N GLU A 33 9.36 2.67 10.96
CA GLU A 33 10.62 2.99 11.61
C GLU A 33 10.36 4.02 12.72
N VAL A 34 10.88 3.74 13.91
CA VAL A 34 10.72 4.57 15.12
C VAL A 34 12.09 4.75 15.76
N ALA A 35 12.23 5.72 16.66
CA ALA A 35 13.49 6.01 17.34
C ALA A 35 14.06 4.74 18.03
N GLY A 36 15.12 4.18 17.45
CA GLY A 36 15.82 3.00 17.95
C GLY A 36 15.15 1.64 17.69
N ALA A 37 14.08 1.57 16.90
CA ALA A 37 13.44 0.29 16.56
C ALA A 37 12.71 0.29 15.22
N VAL A 38 12.38 -0.90 14.74
CA VAL A 38 11.43 -1.11 13.65
C VAL A 38 10.22 -1.85 14.19
N LEU A 39 9.03 -1.29 13.97
CA LEU A 39 7.75 -1.88 14.34
C LEU A 39 7.11 -2.56 13.13
N THR A 40 6.53 -3.75 13.32
CA THR A 40 5.90 -4.51 12.23
C THR A 40 4.53 -5.03 12.64
N TRP A 41 3.55 -4.86 11.76
CA TRP A 41 2.19 -5.39 11.88
C TRP A 41 1.86 -6.31 10.71
N PRO A 42 1.12 -7.41 10.93
CA PRO A 42 0.50 -8.16 9.85
C PRO A 42 -0.68 -7.36 9.28
N VAL A 43 -0.75 -7.21 7.96
CA VAL A 43 -1.85 -6.49 7.30
C VAL A 43 -3.12 -7.34 7.22
N LEU A 44 -2.97 -8.65 7.06
CA LEU A 44 -4.08 -9.61 6.93
C LEU A 44 -4.63 -10.09 8.29
N GLY A 45 -4.16 -9.53 9.40
CA GLY A 45 -4.49 -9.94 10.77
C GLY A 45 -5.17 -8.83 11.56
N PRO A 46 -5.65 -9.14 12.79
CA PRO A 46 -6.22 -8.11 13.65
C PRO A 46 -5.17 -7.06 14.02
N ALA A 47 -5.57 -5.79 13.99
CA ALA A 47 -4.76 -4.67 14.45
C ALA A 47 -4.52 -4.81 15.97
N GLY A 48 -3.31 -5.24 16.32
CA GLY A 48 -2.87 -5.40 17.69
C GLY A 48 -1.56 -4.66 17.95
N LEU A 49 -0.89 -5.02 19.04
CA LEU A 49 0.45 -4.52 19.31
C LEU A 49 1.45 -5.03 18.24
N PRO A 50 2.40 -4.17 17.82
CA PRO A 50 3.40 -4.55 16.83
C PRO A 50 4.36 -5.64 17.34
N ALA A 51 5.02 -6.31 16.40
CA ALA A 51 6.34 -6.87 16.68
C ALA A 51 7.36 -5.72 16.73
N ALA A 52 8.38 -5.80 17.59
CA ALA A 52 9.46 -4.81 17.60
C ALA A 52 10.82 -5.47 17.42
N GLU A 53 11.64 -4.86 16.57
CA GLU A 53 13.08 -5.11 16.45
C GLU A 53 13.83 -3.88 16.92
N ILE A 54 14.36 -3.94 18.13
CA ILE A 54 14.97 -2.81 18.86
C ILE A 54 16.47 -2.90 18.71
N HIS A 55 17.03 -1.99 17.93
CA HIS A 55 18.47 -1.89 17.66
C HIS A 55 19.17 -0.85 18.54
N ASP A 56 18.43 0.15 19.06
CA ASP A 56 18.90 1.09 20.08
C ASP A 56 17.89 1.16 21.23
N VAL A 57 18.22 0.44 22.31
CA VAL A 57 17.38 0.38 23.51
C VAL A 57 17.30 1.74 24.20
N GLY A 58 18.38 2.54 24.18
CA GLY A 58 18.41 3.83 24.88
C GLY A 58 17.41 4.81 24.28
N GLN A 59 17.33 4.88 22.95
CA GLN A 59 16.29 5.65 22.26
C GLN A 59 14.91 5.03 22.45
N ALA A 60 14.78 3.71 22.30
CA ALA A 60 13.48 3.04 22.38
C ALA A 60 12.80 3.21 23.76
N GLN A 61 13.57 3.31 24.85
CA GLN A 61 13.01 3.52 26.20
C GLN A 61 12.20 4.81 26.35
N GLN A 62 12.37 5.80 25.46
CA GLN A 62 11.61 7.04 25.49
C GLN A 62 10.12 6.83 25.18
N TRP A 63 9.78 5.81 24.39
CA TRP A 63 8.41 5.57 23.91
C TRP A 63 7.86 4.17 24.20
N LEU A 64 8.69 3.16 24.52
CA LEU A 64 8.24 1.77 24.72
C LEU A 64 7.08 1.64 25.69
N TRP A 65 7.10 2.42 26.78
CA TRP A 65 6.05 2.44 27.79
C TRP A 65 4.71 2.97 27.26
N ALA A 66 4.73 3.89 26.29
CA ALA A 66 3.53 4.48 25.69
C ALA A 66 2.85 3.54 24.69
N VAL A 67 3.60 2.62 24.08
CA VAL A 67 3.09 1.64 23.10
C VAL A 67 2.75 0.30 23.76
N TYR A 68 3.68 -0.26 24.54
CA TYR A 68 3.58 -1.61 25.11
C TYR A 68 3.30 -1.63 26.63
N GLY A 69 3.39 -0.48 27.31
CA GLY A 69 3.24 -0.35 28.76
C GLY A 69 4.56 -0.45 29.53
N GLU A 70 4.57 0.06 30.77
CA GLU A 70 5.76 0.13 31.63
C GLU A 70 6.43 -1.22 31.88
N ARG A 71 5.65 -2.31 31.99
CA ARG A 71 6.19 -3.67 32.19
C ARG A 71 7.00 -4.15 30.99
N ALA A 72 6.61 -3.75 29.78
CA ALA A 72 7.34 -4.09 28.56
C ALA A 72 8.65 -3.33 28.48
N ALA A 73 8.63 -2.04 28.79
CA ALA A 73 9.83 -1.21 28.88
C ALA A 73 10.87 -1.80 29.87
N ALA A 74 10.41 -2.21 31.06
CA ALA A 74 11.27 -2.86 32.05
C ALA A 74 11.81 -4.23 31.60
N ALA A 75 11.00 -5.03 30.91
CA ALA A 75 11.44 -6.32 30.38
C ALA A 75 12.52 -6.16 29.29
N VAL A 76 12.35 -5.18 28.40
CA VAL A 76 13.34 -4.84 27.37
C VAL A 76 14.66 -4.38 28.02
N ASP A 77 14.60 -3.53 29.04
CA ASP A 77 15.78 -3.06 29.78
C ASP A 77 16.53 -4.22 30.47
N ALA A 78 15.79 -5.11 31.13
CA ALA A 78 16.36 -6.29 31.77
C ALA A 78 17.05 -7.23 30.77
N VAL A 79 16.46 -7.43 29.59
CA VAL A 79 17.03 -8.27 28.51
C VAL A 79 18.28 -7.61 27.89
N ALA A 80 18.23 -6.30 27.66
CA ALA A 80 19.38 -5.53 27.20
C ALA A 80 20.55 -5.59 28.20
N SER A 81 20.26 -5.59 29.50
CA SER A 81 21.23 -5.67 30.59
C SER A 81 21.79 -7.06 30.87
N GLY A 82 21.36 -8.10 30.14
CA GLY A 82 21.94 -9.45 30.21
C GLY A 82 20.97 -10.56 30.63
N THR A 83 19.68 -10.26 30.80
CA THR A 83 18.66 -11.31 30.97
C THR A 83 18.44 -12.01 29.63
N PRO A 84 18.55 -13.35 29.52
CA PRO A 84 18.49 -14.03 28.23
C PRO A 84 17.11 -13.97 27.57
N THR A 85 16.04 -14.03 28.36
CA THR A 85 14.66 -13.94 27.89
C THR A 85 13.77 -13.46 29.05
N ALA A 86 12.79 -12.61 28.74
CA ALA A 86 11.75 -12.22 29.68
C ALA A 86 10.37 -12.59 29.11
N GLU A 87 9.54 -13.24 29.92
CA GLU A 87 8.13 -13.43 29.58
C GLU A 87 7.34 -12.16 29.87
N LEU A 88 6.50 -11.77 28.93
CA LEU A 88 5.73 -10.54 28.98
C LEU A 88 4.24 -10.83 28.78
N THR A 89 3.43 -10.35 29.72
CA THR A 89 2.00 -10.20 29.50
C THR A 89 1.74 -8.80 28.96
N LEU A 90 1.38 -8.73 27.68
CA LEU A 90 1.04 -7.47 27.03
C LEU A 90 -0.41 -7.06 27.35
N PRO A 91 -0.70 -5.74 27.38
CA PRO A 91 -2.07 -5.27 27.53
C PRO A 91 -2.93 -5.74 26.35
N GLU A 92 -4.17 -6.15 26.64
CA GLU A 92 -5.10 -6.66 25.62
C GLU A 92 -5.53 -5.56 24.63
N ARG A 93 -5.65 -4.31 25.10
CA ARG A 93 -6.04 -3.18 24.27
C ARG A 93 -4.83 -2.32 23.95
N PRO A 94 -4.57 -2.03 22.66
CA PRO A 94 -3.58 -1.05 22.28
C PRO A 94 -3.88 0.32 22.91
N THR A 95 -2.84 1.09 23.20
CA THR A 95 -2.98 2.50 23.57
C THR A 95 -3.44 3.32 22.36
N ALA A 96 -3.90 4.56 22.58
CA ALA A 96 -4.27 5.45 21.47
C ALA A 96 -3.10 5.66 20.51
N LEU A 97 -1.90 5.87 21.05
CA LEU A 97 -0.66 6.00 20.29
C LEU A 97 -0.33 4.73 19.49
N ALA A 98 -0.44 3.55 20.10
CA ALA A 98 -0.24 2.29 19.38
C ALA A 98 -1.26 2.12 18.23
N GLY A 99 -2.49 2.60 18.41
CA GLY A 99 -3.51 2.65 17.37
C GLY A 99 -3.16 3.61 16.23
N SER A 100 -2.69 4.82 16.54
CA SER A 100 -2.23 5.80 15.54
C SER A 100 -0.99 5.30 14.79
N ALA A 101 -0.02 4.70 15.48
CA ALA A 101 1.17 4.11 14.87
C ALA A 101 0.83 2.93 13.94
N ALA A 102 -0.07 2.03 14.36
CA ALA A 102 -0.56 0.95 13.51
C ALA A 102 -1.27 1.48 12.26
N ARG A 103 -2.00 2.60 12.40
CA ARG A 103 -2.63 3.26 11.26
C ARG A 103 -1.61 3.91 10.34
N LEU A 104 -0.62 4.62 10.87
CA LEU A 104 0.46 5.23 10.08
C LEU A 104 1.21 4.15 9.28
N ALA A 105 1.57 3.04 9.92
CA ALA A 105 2.20 1.89 9.27
C ALA A 105 1.31 1.30 8.16
N LEU A 106 0.01 1.13 8.42
CA LEU A 106 -0.95 0.66 7.41
C LEU A 106 -1.08 1.66 6.26
N GLY A 107 -0.98 2.95 6.54
CA GLY A 107 -1.05 4.01 5.55
C GLY A 107 0.17 3.99 4.62
N HIS A 108 1.39 3.83 5.13
CA HIS A 108 2.58 3.61 4.31
C HIS A 108 2.45 2.33 3.48
N TRP A 109 2.00 1.23 4.10
CA TRP A 109 1.70 0.01 3.35
C TRP A 109 0.66 0.25 2.23
N THR A 110 -0.34 1.08 2.49
CA THR A 110 -1.38 1.41 1.50
C THR A 110 -0.79 2.23 0.35
N ALA A 111 0.11 3.17 0.61
CA ALA A 111 0.80 3.91 -0.45
C ALA A 111 1.67 2.99 -1.32
N ASP A 112 2.33 2.00 -0.71
CA ASP A 112 3.31 1.15 -1.39
C ASP A 112 2.74 -0.15 -1.98
N TRP A 113 1.63 -0.66 -1.46
CA TRP A 113 1.15 -2.02 -1.75
C TRP A 113 -0.35 -2.11 -2.02
N TRP A 114 -1.07 -0.99 -2.12
CA TRP A 114 -2.48 -1.04 -2.45
C TRP A 114 -2.71 -1.75 -3.80
N PRO A 115 -3.52 -2.82 -3.85
CA PRO A 115 -3.62 -3.67 -5.03
C PRO A 115 -4.63 -3.10 -6.03
N THR A 116 -4.34 -1.92 -6.60
CA THR A 116 -5.17 -1.33 -7.66
C THR A 116 -5.32 -2.32 -8.81
N SER A 117 -6.56 -2.64 -9.13
CA SER A 117 -6.92 -3.64 -10.13
C SER A 117 -8.22 -3.21 -10.78
N TYR A 118 -8.15 -2.80 -12.05
CA TYR A 118 -9.33 -2.54 -12.85
C TYR A 118 -10.13 -3.83 -13.05
N LEU A 119 -9.43 -4.96 -13.25
CA LEU A 119 -10.06 -6.26 -13.47
C LEU A 119 -10.84 -6.79 -12.25
N ASP A 120 -10.39 -6.48 -11.03
CA ASP A 120 -11.04 -6.88 -9.78
C ASP A 120 -11.93 -5.78 -9.17
N GLY A 121 -12.09 -4.63 -9.85
CA GLY A 121 -12.88 -3.50 -9.35
C GLY A 121 -12.29 -2.83 -8.10
N ILE A 122 -10.96 -2.81 -7.98
CA ILE A 122 -10.23 -2.15 -6.89
C ILE A 122 -9.65 -0.83 -7.43
N PRO A 123 -10.31 0.32 -7.20
CA PRO A 123 -9.86 1.62 -7.67
C PRO A 123 -8.50 2.04 -7.07
N ALA A 124 -7.83 2.95 -7.77
CA ALA A 124 -6.67 3.66 -7.24
C ALA A 124 -7.10 4.61 -6.11
N LEU A 125 -6.25 4.73 -5.10
CA LEU A 125 -6.45 5.71 -4.02
C LEU A 125 -5.89 7.06 -4.46
N GLU A 126 -6.54 8.16 -4.03
CA GLU A 126 -6.06 9.50 -4.36
C GLU A 126 -4.79 9.82 -3.55
N PRO A 127 -3.62 9.98 -4.19
CA PRO A 127 -2.35 10.11 -3.50
C PRO A 127 -2.29 11.33 -2.58
N ASP A 128 -2.83 12.48 -3.03
CA ASP A 128 -2.81 13.70 -2.22
C ASP A 128 -3.66 13.57 -0.95
N VAL A 129 -4.79 12.87 -1.02
CA VAL A 129 -5.64 12.63 0.16
C VAL A 129 -4.98 11.67 1.13
N LEU A 130 -4.38 10.60 0.62
CA LEU A 130 -3.66 9.63 1.45
C LEU A 130 -2.44 10.30 2.09
N GLY A 131 -1.63 11.00 1.30
CA GLY A 131 -0.41 11.68 1.75
C GLY A 131 -0.67 12.75 2.81
N LEU A 132 -1.74 13.53 2.67
CA LEU A 132 -2.14 14.49 3.71
C LEU A 132 -2.54 13.80 5.02
N GLU A 133 -3.28 12.68 4.96
CA GLU A 133 -3.62 11.90 6.16
C GLU A 133 -2.36 11.24 6.78
N LEU A 134 -1.39 10.83 5.97
CA LEU A 134 -0.09 10.34 6.46
C LEU A 134 0.67 11.43 7.20
N ALA A 135 0.79 12.63 6.63
CA ALA A 135 1.45 13.76 7.28
C ALA A 135 0.82 14.10 8.64
N ALA A 136 -0.52 14.12 8.71
CA ALA A 136 -1.25 14.31 9.96
C ALA A 136 -0.98 13.20 11.00
N LEU A 137 -0.91 11.93 10.55
CA LEU A 137 -0.59 10.79 11.42
C LEU A 137 0.87 10.78 11.87
N THR A 138 1.80 11.25 11.03
CA THR A 138 3.21 11.46 11.38
C THR A 138 3.33 12.46 12.52
N HIS A 139 2.64 13.61 12.43
CA HIS A 139 2.59 14.59 13.51
C HIS A 139 2.00 14.00 14.81
N GLU A 140 0.90 13.26 14.72
CA GLU A 140 0.29 12.60 15.87
C GLU A 140 1.22 11.55 16.53
N CYS A 141 2.08 10.92 15.73
CA CYS A 141 3.03 9.90 16.19
C CYS A 141 4.43 10.45 16.50
N GLN A 142 4.68 11.77 16.44
CA GLN A 142 6.02 12.37 16.54
C GLN A 142 6.86 11.86 17.72
N GLN A 143 6.24 11.59 18.88
CA GLN A 143 6.93 11.04 20.05
C GLN A 143 7.60 9.66 19.85
N LEU A 144 7.19 8.93 18.80
CA LEU A 144 7.78 7.64 18.41
C LEU A 144 8.93 7.82 17.42
N LEU A 145 8.92 8.91 16.67
CA LEU A 145 9.70 9.05 15.45
C LEU A 145 11.07 9.67 15.75
N HIS A 146 12.01 9.45 14.84
CA HIS A 146 13.28 10.17 14.85
C HIS A 146 13.11 11.54 14.17
N GLU A 147 14.01 12.49 14.44
CA GLU A 147 13.96 13.85 13.87
C GLU A 147 13.90 13.83 12.34
N SER A 148 14.54 12.85 11.67
CA SER A 148 14.46 12.72 10.21
C SER A 148 13.05 12.38 9.71
N ALA A 149 12.31 11.54 10.44
CA ALA A 149 10.95 11.17 10.05
C ALA A 149 9.95 12.31 10.28
N GLU A 150 10.27 13.27 11.16
CA GLU A 150 9.50 14.52 11.28
C GLU A 150 9.70 15.41 10.04
N LEU A 151 10.92 15.45 9.49
CA LEU A 151 11.20 16.14 8.22
C LEU A 151 10.47 15.46 7.05
N ASP A 152 10.47 14.13 6.98
CA ASP A 152 9.71 13.40 5.95
C ASP A 152 8.21 13.72 6.04
N GLY A 153 7.67 13.85 7.26
CA GLY A 153 6.29 14.28 7.48
C GLY A 153 5.98 15.69 6.99
N LEU A 154 6.94 16.61 7.12
CA LEU A 154 6.83 17.97 6.61
C LEU A 154 6.88 18.00 5.08
N GLU A 155 7.81 17.25 4.46
CA GLU A 155 7.90 17.12 3.01
C GLU A 155 6.59 16.56 2.43
N LEU A 156 6.04 15.51 3.05
CA LEU A 156 4.72 14.96 2.70
C LEU A 156 3.61 15.99 2.83
N LEU A 157 3.61 16.80 3.90
CA LEU A 157 2.62 17.86 4.07
C LEU A 157 2.68 18.86 2.91
N GLU A 158 3.88 19.37 2.60
CA GLU A 158 4.10 20.35 1.53
C GLU A 158 3.69 19.80 0.16
N GLU A 159 4.04 18.54 -0.14
CA GLU A 159 3.70 17.87 -1.40
C GLU A 159 2.18 17.75 -1.61
N HIS A 160 1.44 17.50 -0.53
CA HIS A 160 0.02 17.14 -0.61
C HIS A 160 -0.96 18.24 -0.18
N LEU A 161 -0.51 19.49 -0.05
CA LEU A 161 -1.37 20.64 0.28
C LEU A 161 -2.53 20.82 -0.71
N ALA A 162 -2.41 20.35 -1.95
CA ALA A 162 -3.46 20.39 -2.96
C ALA A 162 -4.74 19.65 -2.55
N ALA A 163 -4.65 18.68 -1.63
CA ALA A 163 -5.81 17.96 -1.11
C ALA A 163 -6.72 18.82 -0.21
N LEU A 164 -6.19 19.90 0.37
CA LEU A 164 -6.91 20.70 1.38
C LEU A 164 -8.18 21.33 0.84
N ASP A 165 -8.13 21.97 -0.33
CA ASP A 165 -9.28 22.67 -0.90
C ASP A 165 -10.46 21.73 -1.22
N PRO A 166 -10.27 20.56 -1.87
CA PRO A 166 -11.31 19.54 -1.98
C PRO A 166 -11.86 19.08 -0.61
N LEU A 167 -11.00 18.80 0.36
CA LEU A 167 -11.41 18.28 1.67
C LEU A 167 -12.19 19.32 2.50
N ILE A 168 -11.80 20.60 2.44
CA ILE A 168 -12.52 21.72 3.07
C ILE A 168 -13.91 21.85 2.45
N ARG A 169 -14.03 21.77 1.11
CA ARG A 169 -15.33 21.82 0.43
C ARG A 169 -16.20 20.63 0.80
N TRP A 170 -15.62 19.43 0.89
CA TRP A 170 -16.34 18.25 1.36
C TRP A 170 -16.89 18.46 2.77
N ARG A 171 -16.04 18.91 3.70
CA ARG A 171 -16.40 19.26 5.07
C ARG A 171 -17.58 20.23 5.15
N GLN A 172 -17.71 21.17 4.20
CA GLN A 172 -18.78 22.17 4.19
C GLN A 172 -20.10 21.67 3.57
N SER A 173 -20.04 20.62 2.75
CA SER A 173 -21.15 20.17 1.91
C SER A 173 -21.98 19.03 2.51
N ALA A 174 -21.39 18.20 3.37
CA ALA A 174 -21.99 16.98 3.90
C ALA A 174 -21.86 16.90 5.44
N ASP A 175 -22.33 15.81 6.04
CA ASP A 175 -21.91 15.38 7.38
C ASP A 175 -20.67 14.46 7.19
N PRO A 176 -19.44 15.03 7.14
CA PRO A 176 -18.25 14.25 6.82
C PRO A 176 -17.95 13.25 7.95
N PRO A 177 -17.16 12.19 7.67
CA PRO A 177 -16.64 11.35 8.74
C PRO A 177 -15.91 12.20 9.78
N ARG A 178 -16.09 11.89 11.06
CA ARG A 178 -15.37 12.55 12.17
C ARG A 178 -13.86 12.57 11.98
N ARG A 179 -13.35 11.60 11.23
CA ARG A 179 -11.96 11.49 10.81
C ARG A 179 -11.48 12.67 9.99
N LEU A 180 -12.30 13.22 9.10
CA LEU A 180 -11.95 14.40 8.30
C LEU A 180 -11.55 15.56 9.20
N ASP A 181 -12.40 15.91 10.17
CA ASP A 181 -12.13 17.00 11.11
C ASP A 181 -10.86 16.75 11.94
N ARG A 182 -10.59 15.50 12.32
CA ARG A 182 -9.34 15.15 13.01
C ARG A 182 -8.11 15.35 12.11
N VAL A 183 -8.16 14.88 10.87
CA VAL A 183 -7.05 15.04 9.91
C VAL A 183 -6.78 16.52 9.66
N LEU A 184 -7.81 17.31 9.35
CA LEU A 184 -7.67 18.74 9.10
C LEU A 184 -7.08 19.52 10.29
N ARG A 185 -7.46 19.18 11.53
CA ARG A 185 -6.87 19.78 12.73
C ARG A 185 -5.41 19.37 12.95
N LEU A 186 -5.11 18.08 12.80
CA LEU A 186 -3.73 17.59 12.92
C LEU A 186 -2.82 18.18 11.83
N THR A 187 -3.35 18.40 10.63
CA THR A 187 -2.63 19.09 9.56
C THR A 187 -2.33 20.55 9.94
N ASP A 188 -3.29 21.25 10.53
CA ASP A 188 -3.09 22.62 11.00
C ASP A 188 -2.05 22.68 12.15
N ASP A 189 -2.17 21.78 13.14
CA ASP A 189 -1.22 21.65 14.24
C ASP A 189 0.21 21.34 13.73
N ALA A 190 0.32 20.46 12.73
CA ALA A 190 1.60 20.12 12.10
C ALA A 190 2.21 21.32 11.34
N ALA A 191 1.38 22.03 10.57
CA ALA A 191 1.80 23.23 9.85
C ALA A 191 2.25 24.35 10.79
N ASP A 192 1.54 24.55 11.89
CA ASP A 192 1.86 25.55 12.92
C ASP A 192 3.18 25.21 13.63
N ASN A 193 3.40 23.94 13.97
CA ASN A 193 4.66 23.48 14.56
C ASN A 193 5.85 23.73 13.60
N ALA A 194 5.64 23.48 12.31
CA ALA A 194 6.64 23.72 11.27
C ALA A 194 6.78 25.21 10.85
N GLY A 195 5.88 26.08 11.29
CA GLY A 195 5.86 27.50 10.91
C GLY A 195 5.44 27.76 9.47
N LEU A 196 4.66 26.87 8.86
CA LEU A 196 4.11 27.03 7.51
C LEU A 196 2.88 27.97 7.52
N ASP A 197 2.81 28.89 6.56
CA ASP A 197 1.71 29.87 6.46
C ASP A 197 1.25 30.11 5.00
N GLY A 198 1.27 29.05 4.20
CA GLY A 198 0.81 29.07 2.81
C GLY A 198 -0.67 29.46 2.67
N GLU A 199 -1.09 29.84 1.45
CA GLU A 199 -2.49 30.20 1.17
C GLU A 199 -3.49 29.09 1.53
N ALA A 200 -3.18 27.84 1.16
CA ALA A 200 -4.01 26.68 1.48
C ALA A 200 -4.19 26.48 3.00
N LEU A 201 -3.14 26.70 3.79
CA LEU A 201 -3.16 26.57 5.26
C LEU A 201 -3.94 27.71 5.92
N ARG A 202 -3.81 28.94 5.41
CA ARG A 202 -4.65 30.06 5.88
C ARG A 202 -6.13 29.83 5.56
N HIS A 203 -6.43 29.24 4.42
CA HIS A 203 -7.79 28.82 4.07
C HIS A 203 -8.29 27.72 5.03
N LEU A 204 -7.45 26.71 5.33
CA LEU A 204 -7.74 25.68 6.32
C LEU A 204 -8.10 26.26 7.69
N ARG A 205 -7.25 27.12 8.25
CA ARG A 205 -7.50 27.78 9.55
C ARG A 205 -8.82 28.54 9.55
N SER A 206 -9.08 29.32 8.50
CA SER A 206 -10.34 30.04 8.36
C SER A 206 -11.55 29.09 8.30
N ALA A 207 -11.41 27.92 7.65
CA ALA A 207 -12.47 26.92 7.56
C ALA A 207 -12.68 26.15 8.89
N LEU A 208 -11.64 25.97 9.69
CA LEU A 208 -11.71 25.35 11.03
C LEU A 208 -12.36 26.29 12.06
N ASP A 209 -12.11 27.60 11.96
CA ASP A 209 -12.72 28.64 12.80
C ASP A 209 -14.22 28.82 12.53
N GLN A 210 -14.69 28.45 11.34
CA GLN A 210 -16.10 28.53 10.98
C GLN A 210 -16.88 27.37 11.60
N ASP A 211 -17.99 27.71 12.27
CA ASP A 211 -18.96 26.72 12.76
C ASP A 211 -19.42 25.83 11.59
N HIS A 212 -19.29 24.51 11.78
CA HIS A 212 -19.76 23.55 10.79
C HIS A 212 -21.29 23.60 10.71
N ARG A 213 -21.79 24.25 9.65
CA ARG A 213 -23.20 24.23 9.28
C ARG A 213 -23.29 23.82 7.82
N PRO A 214 -23.82 22.63 7.50
CA PRO A 214 -23.94 22.20 6.12
C PRO A 214 -24.80 23.22 5.37
N THR A 215 -24.20 23.88 4.37
CA THR A 215 -24.79 25.07 3.73
C THR A 215 -25.28 24.78 2.30
N ALA A 216 -25.02 23.58 1.79
CA ALA A 216 -25.16 23.25 0.37
C ALA A 216 -25.66 21.82 0.12
N THR A 217 -25.95 21.53 -1.15
CA THR A 217 -26.13 20.17 -1.67
C THR A 217 -24.87 19.35 -1.39
N PRO A 218 -24.97 18.09 -0.93
CA PRO A 218 -23.82 17.22 -0.74
C PRO A 218 -22.97 17.17 -2.02
N LEU A 219 -21.69 17.50 -1.91
CA LEU A 219 -20.75 17.31 -3.00
C LEU A 219 -20.30 15.85 -3.02
N ASP A 220 -20.24 15.28 -4.20
CA ASP A 220 -19.60 13.98 -4.38
C ASP A 220 -18.08 14.15 -4.31
N LEU A 221 -17.45 13.30 -3.50
CA LEU A 221 -16.02 13.36 -3.28
C LEU A 221 -15.23 12.89 -4.49
N ALA A 222 -15.75 11.91 -5.24
CA ALA A 222 -15.07 11.43 -6.43
C ALA A 222 -14.99 12.55 -7.48
N GLU A 223 -16.08 13.28 -7.72
CA GLU A 223 -16.07 14.45 -8.61
C GLU A 223 -15.04 15.53 -8.21
N LEU A 224 -14.83 15.74 -6.90
CA LEU A 224 -13.87 16.74 -6.42
C LEU A 224 -12.43 16.43 -6.81
N PHE A 225 -12.09 15.15 -6.94
CA PHE A 225 -10.74 14.68 -7.31
C PHE A 225 -10.62 14.26 -8.78
N LEU A 226 -11.71 13.84 -9.44
CA LEU A 226 -11.76 13.53 -10.87
C LEU A 226 -11.47 14.76 -11.74
N ARG A 227 -11.90 15.96 -11.32
CA ARG A 227 -11.68 17.22 -12.07
C ARG A 227 -10.21 17.64 -12.22
N HIS A 228 -9.27 16.89 -11.63
CA HIS A 228 -7.83 17.11 -11.78
C HIS A 228 -7.11 16.11 -12.68
N LYS A 229 -7.81 15.14 -13.27
CA LYS A 229 -7.19 14.16 -14.16
C LYS A 229 -7.82 14.24 -15.56
N GLU A 230 -7.17 15.00 -16.45
CA GLU A 230 -7.50 15.01 -17.87
C GLU A 230 -7.18 13.64 -18.49
N PHE A 231 -8.20 12.78 -18.65
CA PHE A 231 -8.02 11.51 -19.35
C PHE A 231 -8.69 11.54 -20.73
N THR A 232 -7.86 11.35 -21.76
CA THR A 232 -8.32 11.07 -23.14
C THR A 232 -8.35 9.56 -23.32
N LEU A 233 -9.56 8.98 -23.31
CA LEU A 233 -9.83 7.57 -23.65
C LEU A 233 -9.63 7.37 -25.16
N ALA A 234 -8.65 6.54 -25.55
CA ALA A 234 -8.48 6.08 -26.92
C ALA A 234 -8.60 4.56 -26.95
N ALA A 235 -9.66 4.05 -27.60
CA ALA A 235 -9.84 2.62 -27.81
C ALA A 235 -8.85 2.10 -28.87
N GLY A 236 -7.78 1.44 -28.42
CA GLY A 236 -6.80 0.79 -29.28
C GLY A 236 -7.22 -0.63 -29.65
N ALA A 237 -7.58 -0.86 -30.92
CA ALA A 237 -7.79 -2.22 -31.41
C ALA A 237 -6.46 -3.02 -31.44
N LEU A 238 -6.43 -4.19 -30.79
CA LEU A 238 -5.36 -5.18 -30.92
C LEU A 238 -5.32 -5.71 -32.36
N ARG A 239 -4.16 -5.64 -33.00
CA ARG A 239 -3.92 -6.36 -34.26
C ARG A 239 -3.56 -7.80 -33.90
N THR A 240 -4.50 -8.71 -34.11
CA THR A 240 -4.28 -10.15 -33.98
C THR A 240 -3.17 -10.62 -34.91
N ALA A 241 -2.16 -11.29 -34.36
CA ALA A 241 -1.18 -12.02 -35.14
C ALA A 241 -1.89 -13.14 -35.94
N SER A 242 -1.61 -13.23 -37.23
CA SER A 242 -2.26 -14.14 -38.19
C SER A 242 -1.78 -15.60 -38.13
N GLY A 243 -1.16 -16.01 -37.01
CA GLY A 243 -0.61 -17.36 -36.79
C GLY A 243 -1.60 -18.34 -36.17
N ARG A 244 -1.36 -19.65 -36.34
CA ARG A 244 -2.16 -20.68 -35.65
C ARG A 244 -1.76 -20.74 -34.19
N VAL A 245 -2.72 -20.55 -33.27
CA VAL A 245 -2.47 -20.68 -31.82
C VAL A 245 -2.06 -22.13 -31.49
N ILE A 246 -0.97 -22.26 -30.74
CA ILE A 246 -0.43 -23.53 -30.25
C ILE A 246 -0.84 -23.73 -28.78
N ALA A 247 -0.66 -22.67 -27.98
CA ALA A 247 -0.96 -22.67 -26.56
C ALA A 247 -1.29 -21.24 -26.12
N ARG A 248 -2.00 -21.12 -25.01
CA ARG A 248 -2.28 -19.86 -24.32
C ARG A 248 -2.38 -20.12 -22.82
N GLY A 249 -2.05 -19.13 -22.01
CA GLY A 249 -2.15 -19.26 -20.56
C GLY A 249 -2.03 -17.91 -19.85
N SER A 250 -2.03 -17.98 -18.53
CA SER A 250 -1.73 -16.84 -17.65
C SER A 250 -0.30 -16.94 -17.14
N GLY A 251 0.34 -15.80 -16.93
CA GLY A 251 1.62 -15.71 -16.23
C GLY A 251 1.46 -15.44 -14.74
N THR A 252 2.57 -15.43 -14.01
CA THR A 252 2.64 -15.08 -12.60
C THR A 252 2.84 -13.58 -12.44
N ASN A 253 1.97 -12.97 -11.63
CA ASN A 253 2.01 -11.55 -11.27
C ASN A 253 2.68 -11.38 -9.89
N ASP A 254 4.01 -11.39 -9.86
CA ASP A 254 4.77 -11.25 -8.60
C ASP A 254 5.05 -9.77 -8.29
N TRP A 255 4.24 -9.20 -7.38
CA TRP A 255 4.33 -7.80 -6.95
C TRP A 255 5.69 -7.41 -6.36
N CYS A 256 6.52 -8.38 -5.94
CA CYS A 256 7.85 -8.10 -5.42
C CYS A 256 8.90 -7.82 -6.51
N ARG A 257 8.60 -8.09 -7.80
CA ARG A 257 9.58 -7.98 -8.90
C ARG A 257 9.51 -6.65 -9.66
N TYR A 258 8.61 -5.75 -9.27
CA TYR A 258 8.46 -4.40 -9.82
C TYR A 258 7.72 -3.48 -8.83
N PRO A 259 7.87 -2.14 -8.91
CA PRO A 259 7.13 -1.21 -8.05
C PRO A 259 5.61 -1.26 -8.27
N PRO A 260 4.80 -0.94 -7.24
CA PRO A 260 3.34 -0.84 -7.37
C PRO A 260 2.92 0.12 -8.51
N GLY A 261 1.76 -0.12 -9.11
CA GLY A 261 1.17 0.74 -10.13
C GLY A 261 1.67 0.52 -11.57
N PHE A 262 2.68 -0.33 -11.80
CA PHE A 262 3.18 -0.64 -13.14
C PHE A 262 2.30 -1.66 -13.88
N VAL A 263 1.84 -2.68 -13.17
CA VAL A 263 1.00 -3.78 -13.65
C VAL A 263 -0.26 -3.81 -12.80
N ASP A 264 -1.40 -4.10 -13.40
CA ASP A 264 -2.66 -4.33 -12.69
C ASP A 264 -2.49 -5.46 -11.64
N ALA A 265 -3.02 -5.27 -10.43
CA ALA A 265 -2.79 -6.19 -9.33
C ALA A 265 -3.55 -7.53 -9.45
N ALA A 266 -4.42 -7.70 -10.45
CA ALA A 266 -5.17 -8.93 -10.64
C ALA A 266 -4.25 -10.13 -10.87
N GLU A 267 -4.71 -11.31 -10.44
CA GLU A 267 -3.92 -12.54 -10.61
C GLU A 267 -3.75 -12.92 -12.09
N ASN A 268 -4.72 -12.55 -12.92
CA ASN A 268 -4.77 -12.82 -14.36
C ASN A 268 -4.34 -11.61 -15.21
N ALA A 269 -3.70 -10.60 -14.61
CA ALA A 269 -3.20 -9.42 -15.35
C ALA A 269 -2.15 -9.77 -16.41
N VAL A 270 -1.47 -10.91 -16.26
CA VAL A 270 -0.47 -11.41 -17.21
C VAL A 270 -1.07 -12.53 -18.03
N SER A 271 -1.10 -12.35 -19.35
CA SER A 271 -1.52 -13.37 -20.30
C SER A 271 -0.49 -13.57 -21.40
N TRP A 272 -0.46 -14.76 -21.98
CA TRP A 272 0.45 -15.08 -23.07
C TRP A 272 -0.21 -16.01 -24.07
N THR A 273 0.18 -15.85 -25.34
CA THR A 273 -0.26 -16.70 -26.43
C THR A 273 0.95 -17.10 -27.28
N ALA A 274 1.07 -18.40 -27.55
CA ALA A 274 2.09 -18.95 -28.42
C ALA A 274 1.50 -19.31 -29.80
N TYR A 275 2.15 -18.88 -30.86
CA TYR A 275 1.73 -19.04 -32.25
C TYR A 275 2.71 -19.91 -33.05
N ALA A 276 2.17 -20.69 -33.98
CA ALA A 276 2.90 -21.33 -35.06
C ALA A 276 2.86 -20.41 -36.29
N LEU A 277 4.03 -19.95 -36.72
CA LEU A 277 4.23 -19.15 -37.92
C LEU A 277 5.07 -19.96 -38.91
N GLY A 278 4.43 -20.94 -39.57
CA GLY A 278 5.16 -21.92 -40.37
C GLY A 278 6.04 -22.83 -39.52
N ALA A 279 7.35 -22.82 -39.78
CA ALA A 279 8.33 -23.55 -38.98
C ALA A 279 8.63 -22.84 -37.64
N ASP A 280 8.47 -21.52 -37.60
CA ASP A 280 8.83 -20.71 -36.45
C ASP A 280 7.75 -20.76 -35.36
N ARG A 281 8.18 -20.50 -34.13
CA ARG A 281 7.32 -20.42 -32.95
C ARG A 281 7.53 -19.06 -32.33
N ARG A 282 6.44 -18.39 -31.97
CA ARG A 282 6.49 -17.05 -31.38
C ARG A 282 5.60 -17.01 -30.16
N ILE A 283 6.06 -16.37 -29.09
CA ILE A 283 5.21 -16.00 -27.96
C ILE A 283 4.92 -14.51 -28.02
N GLU A 284 3.68 -14.18 -27.70
CA GLU A 284 3.21 -12.84 -27.41
C GLU A 284 2.78 -12.81 -25.95
N VAL A 285 3.31 -11.83 -25.22
CA VAL A 285 2.98 -11.58 -23.82
C VAL A 285 2.25 -10.26 -23.74
N GLU A 286 1.11 -10.27 -23.07
CA GLU A 286 0.25 -9.12 -22.83
C GLU A 286 0.04 -8.98 -21.31
N VAL A 287 0.32 -7.79 -20.79
CA VAL A 287 0.20 -7.47 -19.37
C VAL A 287 -0.65 -6.23 -19.22
N VAL A 288 -1.73 -6.30 -18.44
CA VAL A 288 -2.56 -5.13 -18.15
C VAL A 288 -1.73 -4.13 -17.35
N ALA A 289 -1.61 -2.91 -17.86
CA ALA A 289 -0.87 -1.83 -17.22
C ALA A 289 -1.68 -1.26 -16.05
N GLY A 290 -1.00 -0.88 -14.97
CA GLY A 290 -1.65 -0.07 -13.94
C GLY A 290 -1.99 1.33 -14.49
N ILE A 291 -3.07 1.93 -13.98
CA ILE A 291 -3.56 3.25 -14.43
C ILE A 291 -2.47 4.32 -14.29
N ALA A 292 -1.71 4.27 -13.19
CA ALA A 292 -0.61 5.21 -12.90
C ALA A 292 0.74 4.79 -13.51
N ALA A 293 0.79 3.73 -14.32
CA ALA A 293 2.04 3.29 -14.93
C ALA A 293 2.66 4.43 -15.77
N PRO A 294 3.99 4.52 -15.91
CA PRO A 294 4.61 5.48 -16.81
C PRO A 294 4.40 5.11 -18.29
N VAL A 295 4.18 6.09 -19.17
CA VAL A 295 3.97 5.85 -20.63
C VAL A 295 5.31 5.66 -21.37
N GLY A 296 6.42 6.09 -20.76
CA GLY A 296 7.77 5.97 -21.32
C GLY A 296 8.85 5.90 -20.24
N GLY A 297 10.09 5.61 -20.66
CA GLY A 297 11.26 5.55 -19.77
C GLY A 297 11.37 4.29 -18.90
N VAL A 298 10.38 3.41 -18.97
CA VAL A 298 10.33 2.13 -18.24
C VAL A 298 10.55 0.96 -19.19
N HIS A 299 11.33 -0.01 -18.74
CA HIS A 299 11.62 -1.24 -19.48
C HIS A 299 11.21 -2.47 -18.68
N LEU A 300 9.91 -2.72 -18.57
CA LEU A 300 9.44 -4.01 -18.05
C LEU A 300 9.86 -5.15 -18.99
N ALA A 301 10.07 -6.32 -18.42
CA ALA A 301 10.37 -7.52 -19.19
C ALA A 301 9.50 -8.69 -18.72
N ALA A 302 9.11 -9.53 -19.67
CA ALA A 302 8.57 -10.85 -19.36
C ALA A 302 9.71 -11.87 -19.40
N GLU A 303 9.77 -12.70 -18.38
CA GLU A 303 10.69 -13.81 -18.25
C GLU A 303 9.95 -15.10 -18.63
N VAL A 304 10.28 -15.64 -19.80
CA VAL A 304 9.59 -16.80 -20.39
C VAL A 304 10.48 -18.03 -20.26
N HIS A 305 10.04 -18.99 -19.45
CA HIS A 305 10.65 -20.31 -19.34
C HIS A 305 9.87 -21.31 -20.19
N VAL A 306 10.60 -22.11 -20.96
CA VAL A 306 10.02 -23.15 -21.83
C VAL A 306 10.67 -24.48 -21.48
N ASP A 307 9.88 -25.44 -21.02
CA ASP A 307 10.35 -26.81 -20.73
C ASP A 307 11.61 -26.87 -19.84
N GLY A 308 11.74 -25.93 -18.89
CA GLY A 308 12.89 -25.81 -17.98
C GLY A 308 14.16 -25.24 -18.61
N SER A 309 14.08 -24.71 -19.83
CA SER A 309 15.17 -23.99 -20.50
C SER A 309 15.51 -22.67 -19.80
N PRO A 310 16.72 -22.10 -20.02
CA PRO A 310 17.04 -20.77 -19.54
C PRO A 310 15.98 -19.74 -19.97
N PRO A 311 15.68 -18.74 -19.12
CA PRO A 311 14.64 -17.77 -19.41
C PRO A 311 14.97 -16.94 -20.65
N ASN A 312 13.98 -16.82 -21.53
CA ASN A 312 13.98 -15.81 -22.59
C ASN A 312 13.42 -14.52 -22.01
N ARG A 313 14.22 -13.44 -22.01
CA ARG A 313 13.75 -12.11 -21.61
C ARG A 313 13.15 -11.39 -22.78
N VAL A 314 11.86 -11.07 -22.66
CA VAL A 314 11.07 -10.36 -23.67
C VAL A 314 10.86 -8.94 -23.19
N PRO A 315 11.46 -7.92 -23.82
CA PRO A 315 11.19 -6.54 -23.47
C PRO A 315 9.72 -6.22 -23.77
N LEU A 316 9.06 -5.57 -22.81
CA LEU A 316 7.68 -5.13 -22.94
C LEU A 316 7.65 -3.64 -23.26
N ALA A 317 6.87 -3.28 -24.28
CA ALA A 317 6.57 -1.90 -24.61
C ALA A 317 5.14 -1.57 -24.20
N ARG A 318 4.95 -0.42 -23.55
CA ARG A 318 3.61 0.05 -23.23
C ARG A 318 2.92 0.59 -24.46
N ARG A 319 1.66 0.18 -24.62
CA ARG A 319 0.71 0.76 -25.55
C ARG A 319 -0.60 0.92 -24.80
N ASP A 320 -0.97 2.17 -24.54
CA ASP A 320 -2.19 2.53 -23.83
C ASP A 320 -2.25 1.84 -22.43
N ASP A 321 -3.22 0.95 -22.24
CA ASP A 321 -3.51 0.19 -21.02
C ASP A 321 -2.86 -1.20 -20.98
N VAL A 322 -2.00 -1.54 -21.94
CA VAL A 322 -1.35 -2.86 -22.02
C VAL A 322 0.15 -2.74 -22.30
N TRP A 323 0.94 -3.55 -21.61
CA TRP A 323 2.32 -3.85 -21.97
C TRP A 323 2.37 -5.06 -22.89
N THR A 324 3.04 -4.93 -24.02
CA THR A 324 3.13 -6.00 -25.02
C THR A 324 4.58 -6.33 -25.34
N GLY A 325 4.89 -7.61 -25.49
CA GLY A 325 6.20 -8.07 -25.93
C GLY A 325 6.09 -9.34 -26.75
N ARG A 326 7.04 -9.52 -27.67
CA ARG A 326 7.06 -10.66 -28.59
C ARG A 326 8.48 -11.18 -28.75
N VAL A 327 8.65 -12.49 -28.76
CA VAL A 327 9.93 -13.14 -29.08
C VAL A 327 9.68 -14.45 -29.82
N ASP A 328 10.60 -14.79 -30.71
CA ASP A 328 10.64 -16.11 -31.33
C ASP A 328 11.22 -17.11 -30.34
N LEU A 329 10.56 -18.26 -30.20
CA LEU A 329 10.96 -19.33 -29.29
C LEU A 329 11.52 -20.50 -30.10
N ASP A 330 12.58 -21.11 -29.59
CA ASP A 330 13.13 -22.33 -30.17
C ASP A 330 12.42 -23.56 -29.56
N ILE A 331 11.24 -23.89 -30.09
CA ILE A 331 10.39 -25.00 -29.59
C ILE A 331 10.18 -26.04 -30.69
N PRO A 332 10.41 -27.33 -30.42
CA PRO A 332 10.12 -28.42 -31.35
C PRO A 332 8.63 -28.45 -31.75
N ALA A 333 8.35 -28.69 -33.03
CA ALA A 333 6.99 -28.66 -33.57
C ALA A 333 6.04 -29.75 -33.04
N SER A 334 6.57 -30.81 -32.41
CA SER A 334 5.82 -32.02 -32.04
C SER A 334 5.31 -32.04 -30.58
N THR A 335 5.64 -31.03 -29.78
CA THR A 335 5.37 -31.03 -28.34
C THR A 335 4.52 -29.81 -27.96
N THR A 336 3.55 -30.00 -27.06
CA THR A 336 2.91 -28.87 -26.38
C THR A 336 3.87 -28.38 -25.29
N PRO A 337 4.49 -27.20 -25.43
CA PRO A 337 5.48 -26.74 -24.47
C PRO A 337 4.81 -26.40 -23.14
N SER A 338 5.48 -26.75 -22.05
CA SER A 338 5.22 -26.14 -20.75
C SER A 338 5.83 -24.74 -20.74
N MET A 339 5.01 -23.73 -20.43
CA MET A 339 5.42 -22.34 -20.41
C MET A 339 5.14 -21.73 -19.05
N GLU A 340 6.14 -21.08 -18.47
CA GLU A 340 6.01 -20.26 -17.29
C GLU A 340 6.45 -18.84 -17.64
N VAL A 341 5.58 -17.87 -17.39
CA VAL A 341 5.81 -16.46 -17.73
C VAL A 341 5.69 -15.64 -16.47
N GLY A 342 6.74 -14.89 -16.11
CA GLY A 342 6.71 -13.94 -15.00
C GLY A 342 7.09 -12.53 -15.47
N ILE A 343 6.63 -11.51 -14.76
CA ILE A 343 6.97 -10.11 -15.06
C ILE A 343 8.02 -9.61 -14.07
N LEU A 344 8.95 -8.80 -14.57
CA LEU A 344 9.98 -8.16 -13.76
C LEU A 344 10.35 -6.79 -14.30
N LEU A 345 10.82 -5.93 -13.41
CA LEU A 345 11.55 -4.71 -13.76
C LEU A 345 13.06 -4.97 -13.56
N PRO A 346 13.89 -4.94 -14.62
CA PRO A 346 15.32 -5.12 -14.49
C PRO A 346 15.93 -4.09 -13.51
N GLY A 347 16.69 -4.57 -12.53
CA GLY A 347 17.29 -3.74 -11.48
C GLY A 347 16.46 -3.58 -10.21
N PHE A 348 15.18 -3.99 -10.23
CA PHE A 348 14.29 -4.04 -9.05
C PHE A 348 13.98 -5.48 -8.62
N ASP A 349 14.19 -6.44 -9.51
CA ASP A 349 13.88 -7.86 -9.31
C ASP A 349 14.77 -8.54 -8.24
N PRO A 350 14.23 -8.95 -7.08
CA PRO A 350 14.96 -9.73 -6.08
C PRO A 350 15.18 -11.20 -6.49
N GLY A 351 14.69 -11.60 -7.66
CA GLY A 351 14.64 -12.97 -8.15
C GLY A 351 13.28 -13.62 -7.88
N PRO A 352 13.03 -14.81 -8.48
CA PRO A 352 11.78 -15.52 -8.29
C PRO A 352 11.60 -15.93 -6.82
N GLY A 353 10.52 -15.44 -6.20
CA GLY A 353 10.10 -15.84 -4.86
C GLY A 353 9.29 -17.13 -4.84
N ALA A 354 8.91 -17.57 -3.64
CA ALA A 354 7.88 -18.59 -3.49
C ALA A 354 6.55 -18.10 -4.10
N ASP A 355 5.70 -19.02 -4.57
CA ASP A 355 4.37 -18.64 -5.04
C ASP A 355 3.49 -18.16 -3.87
N HIS A 356 3.25 -16.85 -3.84
CA HIS A 356 2.43 -16.19 -2.84
C HIS A 356 1.01 -15.88 -3.34
N ARG A 357 0.49 -16.62 -4.32
CA ARG A 357 -0.87 -16.43 -4.88
C ARG A 357 -1.97 -16.29 -3.84
N ALA A 358 -1.97 -17.16 -2.83
CA ALA A 358 -2.96 -17.12 -1.75
C ALA A 358 -2.87 -15.82 -0.92
N ALA A 359 -1.64 -15.32 -0.70
CA ALA A 359 -1.43 -14.06 0.01
C ALA A 359 -1.86 -12.85 -0.83
N ARG A 360 -1.57 -12.84 -2.15
CA ARG A 360 -2.06 -11.80 -3.06
C ARG A 360 -3.60 -11.74 -3.09
N GLU A 361 -4.25 -12.91 -3.15
CA GLU A 361 -5.71 -12.97 -3.08
C GLU A 361 -6.25 -12.46 -1.75
N ALA A 362 -5.61 -12.81 -0.63
CA ALA A 362 -6.00 -12.29 0.67
C ALA A 362 -5.86 -10.75 0.76
N VAL A 363 -4.82 -10.17 0.15
CA VAL A 363 -4.63 -8.71 0.09
C VAL A 363 -5.67 -8.03 -0.80
N ARG A 364 -5.98 -8.59 -1.97
CA ARG A 364 -7.10 -8.09 -2.80
C ARG A 364 -8.45 -8.20 -2.07
N GLY A 365 -8.66 -9.31 -1.34
CA GLY A 365 -9.83 -9.50 -0.49
C GLY A 365 -9.92 -8.45 0.63
N LEU A 366 -8.79 -8.11 1.26
CA LEU A 366 -8.71 -7.03 2.24
C LEU A 366 -9.09 -5.68 1.62
N ALA A 367 -8.51 -5.32 0.47
CA ALA A 367 -8.79 -4.05 -0.19
C ALA A 367 -10.29 -3.91 -0.52
N ARG A 368 -10.91 -4.94 -1.11
CA ARG A 368 -12.36 -4.98 -1.37
C ARG A 368 -13.18 -4.86 -0.08
N HIS A 369 -12.77 -5.53 1.00
CA HIS A 369 -13.45 -5.42 2.29
C HIS A 369 -13.38 -3.99 2.84
N ARG A 370 -12.20 -3.34 2.77
CA ARG A 370 -12.00 -1.98 3.25
C ARG A 370 -12.80 -0.96 2.44
N LEU A 371 -12.85 -1.11 1.12
CA LEU A 371 -13.70 -0.28 0.26
C LEU A 371 -15.18 -0.46 0.61
N GLY A 372 -15.65 -1.70 0.81
CA GLY A 372 -17.03 -1.94 1.25
C GLY A 372 -17.37 -1.36 2.63
N VAL A 373 -16.38 -1.28 3.53
CA VAL A 373 -16.51 -0.56 4.81
C VAL A 373 -16.56 0.96 4.58
N ALA A 374 -15.78 1.49 3.64
CA ALA A 374 -15.73 2.91 3.32
C ALA A 374 -17.03 3.44 2.70
N THR A 375 -17.80 2.57 2.03
CA THR A 375 -19.16 2.86 1.56
C THR A 375 -20.21 2.87 2.68
N ALA A 376 -19.96 2.18 3.80
CA ALA A 376 -20.94 2.06 4.87
C ALA A 376 -21.16 3.41 5.59
N PRO A 377 -22.38 3.69 6.09
CA PRO A 377 -22.65 4.92 6.84
C PRO A 377 -21.67 5.09 8.01
N HIS A 378 -21.02 6.26 8.07
CA HIS A 378 -19.92 6.60 8.98
C HIS A 378 -20.28 6.52 10.49
N ASP A 379 -21.56 6.38 10.84
CA ASP A 379 -22.07 6.24 12.21
C ASP A 379 -22.05 4.80 12.76
N SER A 380 -21.66 3.83 11.93
CA SER A 380 -21.58 2.44 12.35
C SER A 380 -20.31 2.20 13.19
N LYS A 381 -20.53 1.97 14.49
CA LYS A 381 -19.55 1.65 15.55
C LYS A 381 -18.65 0.40 15.29
N ALA A 382 -18.61 -0.12 14.07
CA ALA A 382 -18.34 -1.53 13.76
C ALA A 382 -17.02 -1.83 13.05
N ALA A 383 -16.34 -0.86 12.42
CA ALA A 383 -15.12 -1.15 11.66
C ALA A 383 -13.89 -0.50 12.27
N HIS A 384 -13.25 -1.20 13.19
CA HIS A 384 -11.87 -0.91 13.59
C HIS A 384 -10.92 -1.81 12.78
N PRO A 385 -9.93 -1.27 12.08
CA PRO A 385 -9.61 0.16 11.92
C PRO A 385 -10.52 0.86 10.89
N GLU A 386 -10.83 2.14 11.14
CA GLU A 386 -11.63 2.99 10.24
C GLU A 386 -10.97 3.11 8.84
N PRO A 387 -11.73 3.35 7.78
CA PRO A 387 -11.18 3.60 6.44
C PRO A 387 -10.36 4.91 6.41
N PHE A 388 -9.39 5.00 5.51
CA PHE A 388 -8.69 6.24 5.15
C PHE A 388 -9.60 7.14 4.33
N LEU A 389 -9.36 8.46 4.37
CA LEU A 389 -10.13 9.41 3.56
C LEU A 389 -10.01 9.09 2.07
N ALA A 390 -8.83 8.62 1.63
CA ALA A 390 -8.60 8.18 0.25
C ALA A 390 -9.38 6.91 -0.13
N GLU A 391 -9.67 6.02 0.83
CA GLU A 391 -10.52 4.84 0.61
C GLU A 391 -11.99 5.24 0.48
N ILE A 392 -12.44 6.23 1.27
CA ILE A 392 -13.79 6.80 1.15
C ILE A 392 -13.96 7.49 -0.22
N ALA A 393 -12.94 8.24 -0.65
CA ALA A 393 -12.87 8.84 -1.98
C ALA A 393 -13.01 7.80 -3.10
N ALA A 394 -12.20 6.75 -3.02
CA ALA A 394 -12.15 5.71 -4.04
C ALA A 394 -13.43 4.86 -4.06
N ALA A 395 -14.03 4.59 -2.90
CA ALA A 395 -15.30 3.87 -2.80
C ALA A 395 -16.47 4.65 -3.41
N ALA A 396 -16.51 5.98 -3.23
CA ALA A 396 -17.50 6.83 -3.87
C ALA A 396 -17.38 6.82 -5.41
N ALA A 397 -16.15 6.87 -5.93
CA ALA A 397 -15.89 6.85 -7.38
C ALA A 397 -16.34 5.52 -8.04
N ALA A 398 -16.16 4.40 -7.34
CA ALA A 398 -16.51 3.09 -7.87
C ALA A 398 -18.03 2.86 -7.99
N GLU A 399 -18.88 3.61 -7.27
CA GLU A 399 -20.34 3.48 -7.43
C GLU A 399 -20.87 4.11 -8.74
N GLU A 400 -20.11 5.02 -9.37
CA GLU A 400 -20.54 5.74 -10.58
C GLU A 400 -20.20 5.00 -11.88
N ASP A 401 -19.21 4.11 -11.86
CA ASP A 401 -18.75 3.36 -13.03
C ASP A 401 -19.60 2.08 -13.33
N PHE A 402 -20.65 1.79 -12.54
CA PHE A 402 -21.53 0.61 -12.68
C PHE A 402 -23.01 0.90 -12.95
#